data_AF-A0ABD2S9X6-F1
#
_entry.id   AF-A0ABD2S9X6-F1
#
_cell.length_a   1.000
_cell.length_b   1.000
_cell.length_c   1.000
_cell.angle_alpha   90.00
_cell.angle_beta   90.00
_cell.angle_gamma   90.00
#
_symmetry.space_group_name_H-M   'P 1'
#
loop_
_entity.id
_entity.type
_entity.pdbx_description
1 polymer ?
#
loop_
_entity_poly.entity_id
_entity_poly.type
_entity_poly.pdbx_seq_one_letter_code
_entity_poly.pdbx_strand_id
1 'polypeptide(L)'
;MGYTLEVKPSQIPHEDAGKGLFLQGEANIGSVIAFYPGVVYPPAYYRYILGYPRVDAQNSHLITRYDGTMINAQPWGAGGESRELWDWTSSPEPKHTMQADDKGSDLDGTHVGGNLEMLERRNPLAFAHFANHPAKGMVPNVMIYPYDFPLLEKDMRPYIPNVPFGNDEETGTSKFGRFSLKTWKSSNYESKVPILKTLALVATRAICDEEVMLNYRLSNSDHIPSWYTPVDEED
;
A
#
# COMPACT_ATOMS: atom_id res chain seq x y z
N MET A 1 -8.51 -10.81 17.38
CA MET A 1 -7.19 -11.30 16.94
C MET A 1 -6.31 -11.47 18.16
N GLY A 2 -5.35 -12.40 18.15
CA GLY A 2 -4.43 -12.66 19.27
C GLY A 2 -3.20 -11.76 19.29
N TYR A 3 -3.13 -10.75 18.42
CA TYR A 3 -1.97 -9.91 18.25
C TYR A 3 -2.36 -8.46 17.85
N THR A 4 -1.39 -7.56 17.97
CA THR A 4 -1.40 -6.18 17.46
C THR A 4 -0.13 -5.90 16.66
N LEU A 5 -0.16 -4.88 15.80
CA LEU A 5 0.99 -4.46 15.02
C LEU A 5 1.60 -3.17 15.59
N GLU A 6 2.93 -3.09 15.56
CA GLU A 6 3.70 -1.94 16.01
C GLU A 6 4.77 -1.61 14.97
N VAL A 7 4.99 -0.32 14.71
CA VAL A 7 6.09 0.15 13.86
C VAL A 7 7.15 0.80 14.76
N LYS A 8 8.36 0.24 14.77
CA LYS A 8 9.50 0.71 15.58
C LYS A 8 10.81 0.49 14.83
N PRO A 9 11.97 0.97 15.33
CA PRO A 9 13.26 0.72 14.67
C PRO A 9 13.47 -0.77 14.41
N SER A 10 13.92 -1.11 13.20
CA SER A 10 14.16 -2.51 12.79
C SER A 10 15.29 -3.14 13.61
N GLN A 11 15.23 -4.45 13.80
CA GLN A 11 16.31 -5.24 14.39
C GLN A 11 17.37 -5.66 13.37
N ILE A 12 17.16 -5.39 12.08
CA ILE A 12 18.14 -5.65 11.03
C ILE A 12 19.39 -4.80 11.27
N PRO A 13 20.60 -5.41 11.33
CA PRO A 13 21.84 -4.69 11.57
C PRO A 13 22.34 -3.98 10.29
N HIS A 14 21.55 -3.04 9.76
CA HIS A 14 21.88 -2.23 8.59
C HIS A 14 21.36 -0.80 8.77
N GLU A 15 22.14 0.21 8.37
CA GLU A 15 21.77 1.63 8.53
C GLU A 15 20.48 2.01 7.78
N ASP A 16 20.32 1.45 6.58
CA ASP A 16 19.13 1.66 5.75
C ASP A 16 17.88 0.86 6.17
N ALA A 17 17.96 0.01 7.21
CA ALA A 17 16.80 -0.79 7.64
C ALA A 17 15.68 0.05 8.27
N GLY A 18 16.00 1.25 8.76
CA GLY A 18 15.03 2.22 9.25
C GLY A 18 14.05 1.64 10.27
N LYS A 19 12.75 1.65 9.91
CA LYS A 19 11.66 1.11 10.73
C LYS A 19 11.24 -0.27 10.22
N GLY A 20 10.89 -1.15 11.14
CA GLY A 20 10.30 -2.46 10.87
C GLY A 20 8.87 -2.56 11.38
N LEU A 21 8.14 -3.53 10.83
CA LEU A 21 6.84 -3.97 11.32
C LEU A 21 7.02 -5.08 12.36
N PHE A 22 6.42 -4.93 13.53
CA PHE A 22 6.50 -5.92 14.60
C PHE A 22 5.10 -6.42 14.95
N LEU A 23 5.03 -7.72 15.20
CA LEU A 23 3.85 -8.36 15.75
C LEU A 23 4.03 -8.50 17.27
N GLN A 24 3.01 -8.10 18.03
CA GLN A 24 2.95 -8.23 19.50
C GLN A 24 1.78 -9.16 19.84
N GLY A 25 2.02 -10.25 20.54
CA GLY A 25 1.10 -11.37 20.72
C GLY A 25 1.42 -12.53 19.77
N GLU A 26 0.42 -13.33 19.43
CA GLU A 26 0.60 -14.57 18.69
C GLU A 26 -0.24 -14.62 17.41
N ALA A 27 0.40 -15.03 16.31
CA ALA A 27 -0.26 -15.37 15.06
C ALA A 27 0.14 -16.77 14.59
N ASN A 28 -0.87 -17.58 14.26
CA ASN A 28 -0.66 -18.91 13.69
C ASN A 28 -0.24 -18.82 12.22
N ILE A 29 0.39 -19.89 11.72
CA ILE A 29 0.59 -20.10 10.28
C ILE A 29 -0.71 -19.89 9.50
N GLY A 30 -0.63 -19.19 8.37
CA GLY A 30 -1.79 -18.86 7.53
C GLY A 30 -2.60 -17.65 8.01
N SER A 31 -2.26 -17.04 9.14
CA SER A 31 -2.93 -15.80 9.58
C SER A 31 -2.59 -14.65 8.64
N VAL A 32 -3.60 -13.86 8.24
CA VAL A 32 -3.37 -12.52 7.68
C VAL A 32 -2.74 -11.68 8.78
N ILE A 33 -1.58 -11.08 8.49
CA ILE A 33 -0.81 -10.24 9.41
C ILE A 33 -1.07 -8.77 9.14
N ALA A 34 -0.95 -8.34 7.89
CA ALA A 34 -1.08 -6.94 7.51
C ALA A 34 -1.60 -6.81 6.06
N PHE A 35 -2.18 -5.66 5.73
CA PHE A 35 -2.49 -5.26 4.36
C PHE A 35 -1.48 -4.23 3.87
N TYR A 36 -1.13 -4.29 2.58
CA TYR A 36 -0.36 -3.26 1.90
C TYR A 36 -1.30 -2.12 1.50
N PRO A 37 -1.22 -0.98 2.19
CA PRO A 37 -2.21 0.06 2.04
C PRO A 37 -1.87 1.00 0.88
N GLY A 38 -2.78 1.94 0.63
CA GLY A 38 -2.52 3.08 -0.23
C GLY A 38 -3.17 2.99 -1.61
N VAL A 39 -2.61 3.75 -2.54
CA VAL A 39 -3.25 4.05 -3.82
C VAL A 39 -2.93 2.96 -4.84
N VAL A 40 -3.95 2.46 -5.52
CA VAL A 40 -3.89 1.30 -6.42
C VAL A 40 -3.94 1.76 -7.87
N TYR A 41 -2.90 1.43 -8.63
CA TYR A 41 -2.71 1.81 -10.02
C TYR A 41 -2.81 0.60 -10.95
N PRO A 42 -3.84 0.55 -11.81
CA PRO A 42 -3.81 -0.30 -12.98
C PRO A 42 -2.64 0.09 -13.92
N PRO A 43 -2.11 -0.85 -14.72
CA PRO A 43 -1.01 -0.57 -15.65
C PRO A 43 -1.21 0.66 -16.55
N ALA A 44 -2.45 0.92 -16.98
CA ALA A 44 -2.80 2.05 -17.83
C ALA A 44 -2.49 3.43 -17.20
N TYR A 45 -2.36 3.47 -15.87
CA TYR A 45 -2.19 4.69 -15.10
C TYR A 45 -0.78 4.90 -14.52
N TYR A 46 0.20 4.06 -14.86
CA TYR A 46 1.57 4.18 -14.33
C TYR A 46 2.20 5.57 -14.56
N ARG A 47 1.90 6.21 -15.69
CA ARG A 47 2.43 7.54 -16.03
C ARG A 47 2.03 8.64 -15.04
N TYR A 48 1.00 8.40 -14.23
CA TYR A 48 0.53 9.35 -13.23
C TYR A 48 1.24 9.16 -11.89
N ILE A 49 1.89 8.01 -11.65
CA ILE A 49 2.65 7.80 -10.41
C ILE A 49 3.77 8.85 -10.34
N LEU A 50 3.84 9.56 -9.20
CA LEU A 50 4.83 10.60 -9.00
C LEU A 50 6.25 10.04 -9.18
N GLY A 51 7.08 10.72 -9.97
CA GLY A 51 8.42 10.27 -10.30
C GLY A 51 8.53 9.37 -11.54
N TYR A 52 7.43 9.04 -12.22
CA TYR A 52 7.47 8.24 -13.46
C TYR A 52 8.41 8.85 -14.52
N PRO A 53 9.24 8.03 -15.20
CA PRO A 53 9.30 6.56 -15.14
C PRO A 53 10.14 6.00 -13.98
N ARG A 54 10.89 6.83 -13.24
CA ARG A 54 11.79 6.42 -12.14
C ARG A 54 11.09 6.52 -10.78
N VAL A 55 9.95 5.84 -10.67
CA VAL A 55 9.05 5.93 -9.50
C VAL A 55 9.69 5.40 -8.22
N ASP A 56 10.64 4.47 -8.34
CA ASP A 56 11.35 3.80 -7.25
C ASP A 56 12.47 4.65 -6.62
N ALA A 57 13.01 5.60 -7.37
CA ALA A 57 14.16 6.40 -6.93
C ALA A 57 13.90 7.22 -5.64
N GLN A 58 12.64 7.55 -5.36
CA GLN A 58 12.24 8.33 -4.18
C GLN A 58 11.07 7.68 -3.41
N ASN A 59 10.64 6.48 -3.81
CA ASN A 59 9.51 5.80 -3.20
C ASN A 59 9.82 4.32 -2.95
N SER A 60 10.26 4.04 -1.72
CA SER A 60 10.49 2.68 -1.21
C SER A 60 9.20 1.94 -0.84
N HIS A 61 8.04 2.58 -0.95
CA HIS A 61 6.74 2.05 -0.55
C HIS A 61 5.84 1.74 -1.75
N LEU A 62 6.47 1.31 -2.86
CA LEU A 62 5.81 0.74 -4.02
C LEU A 62 5.91 -0.77 -4.00
N ILE A 63 4.81 -1.42 -4.37
CA ILE A 63 4.77 -2.86 -4.60
C ILE A 63 3.96 -3.17 -5.85
N THR A 64 4.40 -4.17 -6.61
CA THR A 64 3.73 -4.61 -7.83
C THR A 64 3.13 -6.00 -7.61
N ARG A 65 1.85 -6.13 -7.91
CA ARG A 65 1.14 -7.42 -7.95
C ARG A 65 1.54 -8.20 -9.21
N TYR A 66 1.32 -9.51 -9.19
CA TYR A 66 1.56 -10.38 -10.35
C TYR A 66 0.76 -9.97 -11.60
N ASP A 67 -0.41 -9.34 -11.42
CA ASP A 67 -1.26 -8.85 -12.50
C ASP A 67 -0.83 -7.48 -13.05
N GLY A 68 0.32 -6.96 -12.60
CA GLY A 68 0.83 -5.65 -12.99
C GLY A 68 0.09 -4.49 -12.33
N THR A 69 -0.71 -4.72 -11.30
CA THR A 69 -1.27 -3.61 -10.51
C THR A 69 -0.23 -3.11 -9.51
N MET A 70 0.04 -1.82 -9.47
CA MET A 70 0.97 -1.22 -8.50
C MET A 70 0.21 -0.63 -7.32
N ILE A 71 0.72 -0.78 -6.10
CA ILE A 71 0.17 -0.17 -4.89
C ILE A 71 1.23 0.77 -4.31
N ASN A 72 0.85 2.02 -4.06
CA ASN A 72 1.69 3.04 -3.45
C ASN A 72 1.22 3.35 -2.03
N ALA A 73 2.00 2.90 -1.04
CA ALA A 73 1.72 3.13 0.37
C ALA A 73 2.32 4.46 0.90
N GLN A 74 3.12 5.19 0.13
CA GLN A 74 3.71 6.46 0.58
C GLN A 74 2.67 7.48 1.10
N PRO A 75 1.51 7.69 0.44
CA PRO A 75 0.41 8.52 0.97
C PRO A 75 -0.15 8.08 2.32
N TRP A 76 0.01 6.80 2.67
CA TRP A 76 -0.53 6.21 3.89
C TRP A 76 0.31 6.56 5.12
N GLY A 77 1.63 6.75 4.95
CA GLY A 77 2.55 7.03 6.03
C GLY A 77 2.52 5.95 7.12
N ALA A 78 2.59 6.36 8.39
CA ALA A 78 2.53 5.45 9.54
C ALA A 78 1.11 5.20 10.06
N GLY A 79 0.07 5.42 9.25
CA GLY A 79 -1.31 5.37 9.71
C GLY A 79 -1.65 6.48 10.72
N GLY A 80 -2.72 6.29 11.49
CA GLY A 80 -3.13 7.21 12.57
C GLY A 80 -4.63 7.23 12.82
N GLU A 81 -5.08 8.18 13.65
CA GLU A 81 -6.50 8.33 13.97
C GLU A 81 -7.29 9.15 12.93
N SER A 82 -6.60 9.69 11.92
CA SER A 82 -7.18 10.62 10.96
C SER A 82 -7.90 9.92 9.79
N ARG A 83 -8.86 10.66 9.24
CA ARG A 83 -9.46 10.39 7.93
C ARG A 83 -9.16 11.60 7.08
N GLU A 84 -8.32 11.41 6.07
CA GLU A 84 -7.84 12.51 5.25
C GLU A 84 -8.34 12.36 3.82
N LEU A 85 -8.71 13.48 3.23
CA LEU A 85 -9.11 13.55 1.84
C LEU A 85 -7.84 13.52 1.00
N TRP A 86 -7.74 12.53 0.12
CA TRP A 86 -6.64 12.39 -0.80
C TRP A 86 -6.94 13.16 -2.07
N ASP A 87 -6.27 14.29 -2.24
CA ASP A 87 -6.41 15.19 -3.38
C ASP A 87 -5.41 14.90 -4.50
N TRP A 88 -4.72 13.75 -4.43
CA TRP A 88 -3.72 13.27 -5.39
C TRP A 88 -2.40 14.07 -5.45
N THR A 89 -2.41 15.34 -5.05
CA THR A 89 -1.25 16.24 -5.01
C THR A 89 -0.42 16.15 -3.73
N SER A 90 -0.99 15.64 -2.64
CA SER A 90 -0.40 15.75 -1.32
C SER A 90 0.58 14.60 -0.98
N SER A 91 1.86 14.64 -1.36
CA SER A 91 2.82 13.75 -0.67
C SER A 91 2.85 14.10 0.83
N PRO A 92 2.81 13.14 1.78
CA PRO A 92 3.11 13.45 3.17
C PRO A 92 4.58 13.85 3.24
N GLU A 93 4.84 15.16 3.28
CA GLU A 93 6.19 15.68 3.47
C GLU A 93 6.76 15.15 4.79
N PRO A 94 8.03 14.69 4.82
CA PRO A 94 8.73 14.58 6.09
C PRO A 94 8.90 16.00 6.64
N LYS A 95 8.33 16.27 7.82
CA LYS A 95 8.46 17.57 8.51
C LYS A 95 9.94 17.83 8.88
N HIS A 96 10.73 18.28 7.93
CA HIS A 96 11.99 18.96 8.16
C HIS A 96 11.75 20.45 8.02
N THR A 97 11.69 21.13 9.16
CA THR A 97 11.71 22.58 9.26
C THR A 97 12.97 23.11 8.57
N MET A 98 12.83 23.78 7.42
CA MET A 98 13.76 24.83 6.98
C MET A 98 13.13 25.69 5.87
N GLN A 99 13.59 26.93 5.84
CA GLN A 99 12.94 28.15 5.36
C GLN A 99 12.63 28.19 3.86
N ALA A 100 11.61 29.00 3.57
CA ALA A 100 11.11 29.33 2.25
C ALA A 100 12.18 29.93 1.35
N ASP A 101 12.21 29.46 0.10
CA ASP A 101 12.55 30.29 -1.04
C ASP A 101 11.55 30.03 -2.17
N ASP A 102 10.90 31.12 -2.56
CA ASP A 102 9.78 31.21 -3.48
C ASP A 102 10.28 31.28 -4.92
N LYS A 103 10.01 30.25 -5.73
CA LYS A 103 9.95 30.36 -7.19
C LYS A 103 8.86 29.46 -7.75
N GLY A 104 7.74 30.09 -8.07
CA GLY A 104 6.60 29.52 -8.77
C GLY A 104 6.99 28.83 -10.08
N SER A 105 6.50 27.61 -10.22
CA SER A 105 6.46 26.84 -11.46
C SER A 105 4.98 26.65 -11.80
N ASP A 106 4.49 27.44 -12.75
CA ASP A 106 3.17 27.28 -13.37
C ASP A 106 3.06 25.87 -13.97
N LEU A 107 2.27 25.01 -13.33
CA LEU A 107 1.86 23.73 -13.90
C LEU A 107 0.41 23.84 -14.36
N ASP A 108 0.27 23.76 -15.69
CA ASP A 108 -0.95 23.71 -16.46
C ASP A 108 -1.88 22.58 -15.96
N GLY A 109 -2.80 22.96 -15.07
CA GLY A 109 -3.73 22.08 -14.37
C GLY A 109 -4.87 21.63 -15.27
N THR A 110 -4.58 20.78 -16.25
CA THR A 110 -5.63 19.98 -16.89
C THR A 110 -6.05 18.91 -15.87
N HIS A 111 -7.11 19.20 -15.10
CA HIS A 111 -7.73 18.30 -14.12
C HIS A 111 -8.18 16.99 -14.79
N VAL A 112 -7.28 16.00 -14.85
CA VAL A 112 -7.64 14.61 -15.16
C VAL A 112 -8.27 14.02 -13.90
N GLY A 113 -9.57 14.28 -13.73
CA GLY A 113 -10.53 13.46 -12.97
C GLY A 113 -10.08 13.00 -11.57
N GLY A 114 -9.99 13.92 -10.60
CA GLY A 114 -9.79 13.54 -9.19
C GLY A 114 -11.12 13.43 -8.46
N ASN A 115 -11.71 12.24 -8.39
CA ASN A 115 -12.68 11.97 -7.32
C ASN A 115 -11.94 12.05 -5.97
N LEU A 116 -12.47 12.84 -5.04
CA LEU A 116 -11.88 12.99 -3.73
C LEU A 116 -12.12 11.72 -2.90
N GLU A 117 -11.08 10.92 -2.76
CA GLU A 117 -11.13 9.66 -2.04
C GLU A 117 -10.63 9.82 -0.61
N MET A 118 -11.17 9.02 0.31
CA MET A 118 -10.81 9.11 1.72
C MET A 118 -9.77 8.04 2.07
N LEU A 119 -8.65 8.47 2.64
CA LEU A 119 -7.65 7.58 3.24
C LEU A 119 -8.05 7.27 4.68
N GLU A 120 -8.34 5.99 4.91
CA GLU A 120 -8.78 5.46 6.20
C GLU A 120 -7.58 4.95 7.00
N ARG A 121 -6.72 5.88 7.45
CA ARG A 121 -5.45 5.59 8.14
C ARG A 121 -5.58 4.84 9.49
N ARG A 122 -6.82 4.61 9.94
CA ARG A 122 -7.19 3.95 11.19
C ARG A 122 -7.16 2.42 11.13
N ASN A 123 -6.98 1.83 9.95
CA ASN A 123 -6.97 0.38 9.83
C ASN A 123 -5.77 -0.21 10.60
N PRO A 124 -5.99 -1.05 11.63
CA PRO A 124 -4.93 -1.54 12.50
C PRO A 124 -3.98 -2.55 11.84
N LEU A 125 -4.30 -3.00 10.61
CA LEU A 125 -3.50 -3.93 9.83
C LEU A 125 -2.80 -3.26 8.64
N ALA A 126 -2.98 -1.96 8.42
CA ALA A 126 -2.50 -1.24 7.25
C ALA A 126 -1.03 -0.78 7.37
N PHE A 127 -0.13 -1.74 7.58
CA PHE A 127 1.29 -1.50 7.87
C PHE A 127 2.26 -2.38 7.08
N ALA A 128 1.79 -3.15 6.09
CA ALA A 128 2.64 -4.12 5.40
C ALA A 128 3.84 -3.48 4.69
N HIS A 129 3.77 -2.19 4.33
CA HIS A 129 4.87 -1.44 3.72
C HIS A 129 6.04 -1.13 4.67
N PHE A 130 5.93 -1.51 5.95
CA PHE A 130 7.03 -1.49 6.93
C PHE A 130 7.68 -2.87 7.15
N ALA A 131 7.17 -3.95 6.54
CA ALA A 131 7.79 -5.26 6.66
C ALA A 131 9.07 -5.29 5.81
N ASN A 132 10.22 -5.45 6.46
CA ASN A 132 11.52 -5.39 5.81
C ASN A 132 11.94 -6.72 5.17
N HIS A 133 12.92 -6.62 4.27
CA HIS A 133 13.64 -7.80 3.80
C HIS A 133 14.57 -8.36 4.88
N PRO A 134 14.59 -9.68 5.13
CA PRO A 134 15.51 -10.27 6.09
C PRO A 134 16.97 -10.01 5.70
N ALA A 135 17.81 -9.71 6.69
CA ALA A 135 19.26 -9.70 6.50
C ALA A 135 19.84 -11.12 6.43
N LYS A 136 21.12 -11.23 6.07
CA LYS A 136 21.84 -12.51 6.04
C LYS A 136 21.69 -13.27 7.37
N GLY A 137 21.18 -14.51 7.28
CA GLY A 137 20.95 -15.38 8.43
C GLY A 137 19.60 -15.19 9.13
N MET A 138 18.80 -14.20 8.72
CA MET A 138 17.40 -14.06 9.14
C MET A 138 16.49 -14.79 8.14
N VAL A 139 15.31 -15.21 8.60
CA VAL A 139 14.35 -15.99 7.80
C VAL A 139 13.06 -15.18 7.66
N PRO A 140 12.48 -15.05 6.45
CA PRO A 140 11.18 -14.41 6.30
C PRO A 140 10.10 -15.23 7.02
N ASN A 141 9.14 -14.55 7.62
CA ASN A 141 8.04 -15.18 8.36
C ASN A 141 6.66 -14.84 7.79
N VAL A 142 6.62 -14.05 6.71
CA VAL A 142 5.41 -13.78 5.92
C VAL A 142 5.66 -13.91 4.42
N MET A 143 4.58 -14.12 3.68
CA MET A 143 4.54 -14.07 2.22
C MET A 143 3.46 -13.11 1.74
N ILE A 144 3.63 -12.57 0.53
CA ILE A 144 2.61 -11.79 -0.15
C ILE A 144 1.50 -12.73 -0.64
N TYR A 145 0.26 -12.36 -0.35
CA TYR A 145 -0.94 -12.98 -0.90
C TYR A 145 -1.83 -11.93 -1.56
N PRO A 146 -2.07 -12.03 -2.89
CA PRO A 146 -3.03 -11.17 -3.57
C PRO A 146 -4.44 -11.43 -3.06
N TYR A 147 -5.11 -10.37 -2.63
CA TYR A 147 -6.51 -10.42 -2.24
C TYR A 147 -7.28 -9.32 -2.95
N ASP A 148 -8.52 -9.61 -3.30
CA ASP A 148 -9.37 -8.77 -4.13
C ASP A 148 -10.67 -8.56 -3.35
N PHE A 149 -10.90 -7.33 -2.86
CA PHE A 149 -12.10 -7.01 -2.11
C PHE A 149 -13.29 -6.80 -3.07
N PRO A 150 -14.33 -7.64 -3.01
CA PRO A 150 -15.57 -7.35 -3.72
C PRO A 150 -16.31 -6.26 -2.95
N LEU A 151 -16.53 -5.11 -3.58
CA LEU A 151 -17.22 -3.97 -2.97
C LEU A 151 -18.75 -4.15 -3.03
N LEU A 152 -19.22 -5.27 -2.47
CA LEU A 152 -20.64 -5.64 -2.39
C LEU A 152 -21.39 -4.79 -1.37
N GLU A 153 -20.75 -4.60 -0.22
CA GLU A 153 -21.34 -3.91 0.94
C GLU A 153 -20.81 -2.48 1.01
N LYS A 154 -21.74 -1.52 1.07
CA LYS A 154 -21.39 -0.09 1.12
C LYS A 154 -20.58 0.27 2.36
N ASP A 155 -20.79 -0.47 3.44
CA ASP A 155 -20.18 -0.19 4.74
C ASP A 155 -18.80 -0.83 4.93
N MET A 156 -18.31 -1.59 3.94
CA MET A 156 -16.97 -2.19 3.98
C MET A 156 -15.85 -1.19 3.63
N ARG A 157 -16.14 -0.15 2.84
CA ARG A 157 -15.12 0.79 2.33
C ARG A 157 -14.22 1.40 3.42
N PRO A 158 -14.73 1.78 4.61
CA PRO A 158 -13.89 2.30 5.71
C PRO A 158 -12.84 1.32 6.24
N TYR A 159 -13.02 0.01 5.99
CA TYR A 159 -12.14 -1.05 6.48
C TYR A 159 -11.13 -1.52 5.43
N ILE A 160 -11.25 -1.06 4.18
CA ILE A 160 -10.32 -1.43 3.11
C ILE A 160 -9.25 -0.34 3.02
N PRO A 161 -7.97 -0.65 3.28
CA PRO A 161 -6.92 0.36 3.36
C PRO A 161 -6.35 0.73 1.99
N ASN A 162 -7.13 0.55 0.93
CA ASN A 162 -6.74 0.80 -0.45
C ASN A 162 -7.70 1.78 -1.10
N VAL A 163 -7.19 2.52 -2.07
CA VAL A 163 -7.96 3.51 -2.83
C VAL A 163 -7.64 3.30 -4.32
N PRO A 164 -8.63 3.08 -5.18
CA PRO A 164 -8.37 2.97 -6.61
C PRO A 164 -7.93 4.32 -7.19
N PHE A 165 -6.95 4.30 -8.09
CA PHE A 165 -6.61 5.46 -8.90
C PHE A 165 -7.26 5.39 -10.28
N GLY A 166 -7.73 6.55 -10.74
CA GLY A 166 -8.47 6.69 -11.98
C GLY A 166 -9.94 6.33 -11.79
N ASN A 167 -10.80 7.02 -12.53
CA ASN A 167 -12.18 6.58 -12.65
C ASN A 167 -12.24 5.46 -13.69
N ASP A 168 -12.93 4.37 -13.35
CA ASP A 168 -13.34 3.33 -14.30
C ASP A 168 -14.50 3.88 -15.18
N GLU A 169 -14.27 4.98 -15.90
CA GLU A 169 -15.25 5.55 -16.83
C GLU A 169 -15.33 4.74 -18.14
N GLU A 170 -14.34 3.90 -18.46
CA GLU A 170 -14.39 3.02 -19.63
C GLU A 170 -15.28 1.78 -19.45
N THR A 171 -15.67 1.41 -18.21
CA THR A 171 -16.55 0.26 -17.93
C THR A 171 -17.90 0.62 -17.33
N GLY A 172 -18.23 1.91 -17.21
CA GLY A 172 -19.55 2.37 -16.78
C GLY A 172 -19.88 2.12 -15.30
N THR A 173 -18.87 1.85 -14.46
CA THR A 173 -19.06 1.62 -13.02
C THR A 173 -18.03 2.37 -12.18
N SER A 174 -18.41 3.57 -11.75
CA SER A 174 -18.44 4.00 -10.35
C SER A 174 -17.83 5.37 -10.08
N LYS A 175 -18.68 6.27 -9.59
CA LYS A 175 -18.33 7.54 -8.93
C LYS A 175 -18.20 7.27 -7.44
N PHE A 176 -17.00 6.91 -6.96
CA PHE A 176 -16.70 7.01 -5.53
C PHE A 176 -16.03 8.36 -5.26
N GLY A 177 -16.87 9.36 -5.00
CA GLY A 177 -16.43 10.74 -4.83
C GLY A 177 -17.59 11.68 -4.48
N ARG A 178 -18.40 11.27 -3.50
CA ARG A 178 -19.34 12.07 -2.68
C ARG A 178 -20.33 11.11 -2.02
N PHE A 179 -20.46 11.19 -0.70
CA PHE A 179 -21.61 10.64 0.02
C PHE A 179 -22.92 11.29 -0.46
N SER A 180 -23.44 10.88 -1.61
CA SER A 180 -24.81 11.16 -2.01
C SER A 180 -25.64 9.91 -1.80
N LEU A 181 -26.22 9.84 -0.61
CA LEU A 181 -27.31 8.95 -0.24
C LEU A 181 -28.51 9.24 -1.17
N LYS A 182 -28.52 8.67 -2.38
CA LYS A 182 -29.67 8.73 -3.30
C LYS A 182 -29.98 7.35 -3.85
N THR A 183 -31.01 6.76 -3.25
CA THR A 183 -31.98 5.79 -3.77
C THR A 183 -31.53 4.91 -4.92
N TRP A 184 -31.21 3.66 -4.59
CA TRP A 184 -31.04 2.55 -5.55
C TRP A 184 -32.35 2.33 -6.32
N LYS A 185 -32.41 2.80 -7.56
CA LYS A 185 -33.37 2.26 -8.54
C LYS A 185 -32.73 1.02 -9.16
N SER A 186 -33.42 -0.11 -8.97
CA SER A 186 -33.12 -1.38 -9.65
C SER A 186 -33.17 -1.17 -11.17
N SER A 187 -32.06 -1.44 -11.85
CA SER A 187 -32.04 -1.71 -13.29
C SER A 187 -31.37 -3.05 -13.55
N ASN A 188 -32.02 -3.88 -14.36
CA ASN A 188 -31.62 -5.23 -14.75
C ASN A 188 -30.46 -5.22 -15.76
N TYR A 189 -29.25 -4.89 -15.31
CA TYR A 189 -28.02 -5.28 -15.98
C TYR A 189 -27.21 -6.12 -15.00
N GLU A 190 -26.57 -7.20 -15.45
CA GLU A 190 -25.59 -7.95 -14.66
C GLU A 190 -24.50 -6.98 -14.19
N SER A 191 -24.71 -6.37 -13.03
CA SER A 191 -23.78 -5.40 -12.47
C SER A 191 -22.56 -6.17 -12.00
N LYS A 192 -21.48 -6.14 -12.78
CA LYS A 192 -20.17 -6.63 -12.32
C LYS A 192 -19.86 -5.91 -11.01
N VAL A 193 -19.68 -6.69 -9.95
CA VAL A 193 -19.33 -6.19 -8.62
C VAL A 193 -17.96 -5.54 -8.74
N PRO A 194 -17.78 -4.26 -8.36
CA PRO A 194 -16.48 -3.63 -8.43
C PRO A 194 -15.51 -4.33 -7.47
N ILE A 195 -14.29 -4.60 -7.95
CA ILE A 195 -13.24 -5.30 -7.20
C ILE A 195 -12.10 -4.31 -6.93
N LEU A 196 -11.71 -4.20 -5.67
CA LEU A 196 -10.54 -3.42 -5.27
C LEU A 196 -9.37 -4.36 -4.95
N LYS A 197 -8.32 -4.26 -5.77
CA LYS A 197 -7.10 -5.06 -5.66
C LYS A 197 -6.28 -4.63 -4.45
N THR A 198 -5.87 -5.60 -3.62
CA THR A 198 -5.02 -5.38 -2.44
C THR A 198 -3.91 -6.44 -2.35
N LEU A 199 -2.98 -6.26 -1.42
CA LEU A 199 -2.02 -7.29 -1.03
C LEU A 199 -2.10 -7.48 0.48
N ALA A 200 -2.09 -8.73 0.91
CA ALA A 200 -1.97 -9.10 2.31
C ALA A 200 -0.62 -9.78 2.56
N LEU A 201 -0.08 -9.60 3.76
CA LEU A 201 0.99 -10.43 4.31
C LEU A 201 0.35 -11.59 5.08
N VAL A 202 0.73 -12.81 4.74
CA VAL A 202 0.24 -14.03 5.38
C VAL A 202 1.40 -14.73 6.07
N ALA A 203 1.21 -15.12 7.32
CA ALA A 203 2.22 -15.81 8.10
C ALA A 203 2.57 -17.18 7.49
N THR A 204 3.86 -17.43 7.26
CA THR A 204 4.36 -18.72 6.72
C THR A 204 4.72 -19.71 7.82
N ARG A 205 4.81 -19.23 9.07
CA ARG A 205 4.98 -20.02 10.30
C ARG A 205 4.26 -19.32 11.44
N ALA A 206 4.26 -19.91 12.63
CA ALA A 206 3.83 -19.19 13.83
C ALA A 206 4.77 -18.00 14.10
N ILE A 207 4.19 -16.85 14.46
CA ILE A 207 4.88 -15.60 14.78
C ILE A 207 4.49 -15.21 16.21
N CYS A 208 5.47 -14.91 17.05
CA CYS A 208 5.26 -14.49 18.43
C CYS A 208 6.24 -13.39 18.79
N ASP A 209 5.73 -12.20 19.13
CA ASP A 209 6.52 -11.06 19.65
C ASP A 209 7.81 -10.75 18.85
N GLU A 210 7.74 -10.77 17.52
CA GLU A 210 8.91 -10.63 16.63
C GLU A 210 8.66 -9.69 15.45
N GLU A 211 9.74 -9.30 14.78
CA GLU A 211 9.69 -8.50 13.56
C GLU A 211 9.14 -9.31 12.38
N VAL A 212 8.24 -8.71 11.60
CA VAL A 212 7.66 -9.27 10.40
C VAL A 212 8.61 -9.03 9.23
N MET A 213 9.08 -10.13 8.63
CA MET A 213 10.08 -10.15 7.58
C MET A 213 9.53 -10.72 6.28
N LEU A 214 9.61 -9.94 5.22
CA LEU A 214 9.10 -10.25 3.89
C LEU A 214 10.24 -10.46 2.90
N ASN A 215 10.26 -11.58 2.18
CA ASN A 215 11.16 -11.73 1.04
C ASN A 215 10.73 -10.81 -0.11
N TYR A 216 11.54 -9.79 -0.44
CA TYR A 216 11.23 -8.80 -1.48
C TYR A 216 11.41 -9.34 -2.90
N ARG A 217 12.17 -10.42 -3.08
CA ARG A 217 12.46 -11.03 -4.40
C ARG A 217 12.82 -9.96 -5.45
N LEU A 218 13.94 -9.29 -5.25
CA LEU A 218 14.42 -8.26 -6.19
C LEU A 218 14.55 -8.85 -7.59
N SER A 219 13.81 -8.31 -8.55
CA SER A 219 13.74 -8.81 -9.93
C SER A 219 14.94 -8.41 -10.80
N ASN A 220 15.85 -7.57 -10.30
CA ASN A 220 16.99 -7.06 -11.06
C ASN A 220 18.30 -7.65 -10.53
N SER A 221 18.81 -8.66 -11.23
CA SER A 221 20.07 -9.35 -10.90
C SER A 221 21.32 -8.53 -11.21
N ASP A 222 21.21 -7.49 -12.05
CA ASP A 222 22.39 -6.80 -12.58
C ASP A 222 23.08 -5.93 -11.52
N HIS A 223 22.32 -5.41 -10.55
CA HIS A 223 22.83 -4.61 -9.43
C HIS A 223 22.09 -4.95 -8.14
N ILE A 224 22.54 -6.00 -7.45
CA ILE A 224 22.05 -6.36 -6.12
C ILE A 224 22.58 -5.33 -5.11
N PRO A 225 21.71 -4.60 -4.38
CA PRO A 225 22.14 -3.68 -3.34
C PRO A 225 22.87 -4.40 -2.21
N SER A 226 23.81 -3.72 -1.53
CA SER A 226 24.59 -4.30 -0.43
C SER A 226 23.76 -4.79 0.75
N TRP A 227 22.56 -4.22 0.95
CA TRP A 227 21.63 -4.62 2.00
C TRP A 227 20.83 -5.89 1.66
N TYR A 228 20.75 -6.28 0.39
CA TYR A 228 19.94 -7.43 -0.03
C TYR A 228 20.71 -8.73 0.12
N THR A 229 20.05 -9.75 0.65
CA THR A 229 20.59 -11.10 0.70
C THR A 229 19.54 -12.06 0.14
N PRO A 230 19.80 -12.75 -0.99
CA PRO A 230 18.88 -13.76 -1.50
C PRO A 230 18.52 -14.78 -0.42
N VAL A 231 17.22 -15.03 -0.24
CA VAL A 231 16.72 -16.00 0.75
C VAL A 231 16.79 -17.42 0.20
N ASP A 232 16.58 -17.58 -1.11
CA ASP A 232 16.66 -18.84 -1.84
C ASP A 232 17.87 -18.76 -2.80
N GLU A 233 18.75 -19.77 -2.81
CA GLU A 233 19.95 -19.80 -3.69
C GLU A 233 19.61 -20.13 -5.16
N GLU A 234 18.35 -20.49 -5.47
CA GLU A 234 17.88 -20.91 -6.81
C GLU A 234 17.19 -19.80 -7.63
N ASP A 235 17.16 -18.55 -7.14
CA ASP A 235 16.57 -17.41 -7.87
C ASP A 235 17.57 -16.73 -8.82
#